data_AF-A0A7X6CNU5-F1
#
_entry.id   AF-A0A7X6CNU5-F1
#
_cell.length_a   1.000
_cell.length_b   1.000
_cell.length_c   1.000
_cell.angle_alpha   90.00
_cell.angle_beta   90.00
_cell.angle_gamma   90.00
#
_symmetry.space_group_name_H-M   'P 1'
#
loop_
_entity.id
_entity.type
_entity.pdbx_description
1 polymer ?
#
loop_
_entity_poly.entity_id
_entity_poly.type
_entity_poly.pdbx_seq_one_letter_code
_entity_poly.pdbx_strand_id
1 'polypeptide(L)'
;MASGMMVEGKWITDGNRSDSSSQFNLIPTTFRDRVTADGSSGFQAAAGRYHLYVSLACPWAHRTLIMRELKGLNDAISISIVDAVMSDKGWKFSEAPETIPDTVNHAEYLQEIYLKAESKYTGRVTVPVLWDKQTQTIVNNESLEILRMFDVEFAEFATREIDLYPKELQERIDETIEAIYLFVPKGPIVNFDEKHDRDRFGRSS
;
A
#
# COMPACT_ATOMS: atom_id res chain seq x y z
N MET A 1 -5.42 2.91 18.14
CA MET A 1 -5.16 1.71 17.31
C MET A 1 -3.72 1.32 17.52
N ALA A 2 -3.42 0.08 17.90
CA ALA A 2 -2.04 -0.35 18.16
C ALA A 2 -1.27 -0.39 16.82
N SER A 3 -0.24 0.44 16.69
CA SER A 3 0.65 0.45 15.52
C SER A 3 1.80 -0.51 15.79
N GLY A 4 1.75 -1.73 15.24
CA GLY A 4 2.87 -2.66 15.30
C GLY A 4 3.83 -2.56 14.11
N MET A 5 5.00 -3.17 14.23
CA MET A 5 5.96 -3.32 13.15
C MET A 5 6.69 -4.66 13.24
N MET A 6 7.28 -5.09 12.14
CA MET A 6 8.14 -6.27 12.08
C MET A 6 9.57 -5.89 12.44
N VAL A 7 10.24 -6.73 13.24
CA VAL A 7 11.66 -6.63 13.59
C VAL A 7 12.27 -8.03 13.52
N GLU A 8 13.19 -8.26 12.59
CA GLU A 8 13.85 -9.55 12.36
C GLU A 8 12.85 -10.71 12.27
N GLY A 9 11.75 -10.49 11.53
CA GLY A 9 10.69 -11.47 11.34
C GLY A 9 9.72 -11.66 12.51
N LYS A 10 9.78 -10.80 13.54
CA LYS A 10 8.86 -10.84 14.70
C LYS A 10 7.99 -9.59 14.77
N TRP A 11 6.71 -9.77 15.07
CA TRP A 11 5.78 -8.67 15.29
C TRP A 11 5.99 -8.04 16.66
N ILE A 12 6.18 -6.72 16.69
CA ILE A 12 6.37 -5.91 17.90
C ILE A 12 5.31 -4.81 17.94
N THR A 13 4.60 -4.68 19.05
CA THR A 13 3.63 -3.60 19.32
C THR A 13 4.26 -2.50 20.16
N ASP A 14 3.71 -1.27 20.09
CA ASP A 14 4.23 -0.09 20.81
C ASP A 14 4.46 -0.29 22.32
N GLY A 15 3.71 -1.17 23.00
CA GLY A 15 3.90 -1.49 24.43
C GLY A 15 5.24 -2.15 24.80
N ASN A 16 6.01 -2.64 23.82
CA ASN A 16 7.34 -3.25 24.01
C ASN A 16 8.50 -2.35 23.54
N ARG A 17 8.25 -1.06 23.24
CA ARG A 17 9.30 -0.12 22.83
C ARG A 17 9.96 0.50 24.06
N SER A 18 11.27 0.32 24.21
CA SER A 18 12.06 0.89 25.32
C SER A 18 12.53 2.33 25.09
N ASP A 19 12.28 2.94 23.92
CA ASP A 19 12.80 4.27 23.59
C ASP A 19 11.71 5.34 23.47
N SER A 20 11.81 6.32 24.36
CA SER A 20 10.99 7.53 24.47
C SER A 20 11.42 8.64 23.49
N SER A 21 11.74 8.30 22.24
CA SER A 21 12.00 9.27 21.18
C SER A 21 10.84 9.28 20.17
N SER A 22 9.77 9.96 20.56
CA SER A 22 8.62 10.26 19.71
C SER A 22 8.99 11.28 18.63
N GLN A 23 9.76 10.86 17.63
CA GLN A 23 9.62 11.40 16.28
C GLN A 23 8.86 10.36 15.46
N PHE A 24 7.74 10.79 14.88
CA PHE A 24 6.98 10.07 13.87
C PHE A 24 7.83 9.92 12.59
N ASN A 25 8.96 9.22 12.68
CA ASN A 25 9.77 8.90 11.53
C ASN A 25 8.92 8.00 10.64
N LEU A 26 8.53 8.55 9.49
CA LEU A 26 7.98 7.81 8.37
C LEU A 26 9.00 6.75 8.00
N ILE A 27 8.80 5.51 8.44
CA ILE A 27 9.57 4.38 7.94
C ILE A 27 9.12 4.20 6.49
N PRO A 28 10.01 4.41 5.50
CA PRO A 28 9.64 4.32 4.11
C PRO A 28 9.24 2.89 3.73
N THR A 29 8.50 2.77 2.64
CA THR A 29 8.21 1.51 1.96
C THR A 29 9.52 0.90 1.44
N THR A 30 9.68 -0.41 1.61
CA THR A 30 10.94 -1.15 1.43
C THR A 30 10.97 -1.97 0.16
N PHE A 31 9.82 -2.47 -0.31
CA PHE A 31 9.71 -3.19 -1.58
C PHE A 31 9.45 -2.20 -2.70
N ARG A 32 10.43 -2.04 -3.59
CA ARG A 32 10.48 -0.99 -4.63
C ARG A 32 10.82 -1.54 -6.01
N ASP A 33 10.66 -2.84 -6.22
CA ASP A 33 10.80 -3.43 -7.55
C ASP A 33 9.65 -2.97 -8.46
N ARG A 34 9.84 -3.16 -9.76
CA ARG A 34 8.89 -2.73 -10.77
C ARG A 34 8.49 -3.87 -11.67
N VAL A 35 7.23 -3.91 -12.04
CA VAL A 35 6.74 -4.65 -13.20
C VAL A 35 7.14 -3.88 -14.45
N THR A 36 7.58 -4.57 -15.50
CA THR A 36 7.78 -3.98 -16.82
C THR A 36 7.06 -4.82 -17.87
N ALA A 37 6.51 -4.17 -18.90
CA ALA A 37 5.80 -4.87 -19.98
C ALA A 37 6.69 -5.89 -20.71
N ASP A 38 7.96 -5.56 -20.88
CA ASP A 38 8.97 -6.40 -21.54
C ASP A 38 9.64 -7.43 -20.63
N GLY A 39 9.38 -7.39 -19.31
CA GLY A 39 10.01 -8.26 -18.32
C GLY A 39 11.48 -7.97 -18.02
N SER A 40 12.05 -6.87 -18.51
CA SER A 40 13.44 -6.46 -18.25
C SER A 40 13.79 -6.32 -16.77
N SER A 41 12.80 -6.07 -15.91
CA SER A 41 12.91 -6.02 -14.46
C SER A 41 12.96 -7.40 -13.76
N GLY A 42 12.70 -8.50 -14.49
CA GLY A 42 12.39 -9.82 -13.91
C GLY A 42 10.91 -10.02 -13.58
N PHE A 43 10.11 -8.95 -13.55
CA PHE A 43 8.67 -8.98 -13.31
C PHE A 43 7.93 -8.54 -14.57
N GLN A 44 7.67 -9.48 -15.47
CA GLN A 44 6.90 -9.21 -16.69
C GLN A 44 5.39 -9.07 -16.43
N ALA A 45 4.80 -7.97 -16.91
CA ALA A 45 3.36 -7.77 -16.88
C ALA A 45 2.62 -8.94 -17.55
N ALA A 46 1.67 -9.54 -16.82
CA ALA A 46 0.91 -10.68 -17.29
C ALA A 46 -0.43 -10.77 -16.57
N ALA A 47 -1.51 -11.00 -17.33
CA ALA A 47 -2.83 -11.26 -16.76
C ALA A 47 -2.81 -12.49 -15.84
N GLY A 48 -3.41 -12.36 -14.66
CA GLY A 48 -3.51 -13.43 -13.68
C GLY A 48 -2.21 -13.75 -12.94
N ARG A 49 -1.08 -13.08 -13.21
CA ARG A 49 0.18 -13.27 -12.48
C ARG A 49 0.20 -12.52 -11.15
N TYR A 50 -0.36 -11.32 -11.12
CA TYR A 50 -0.24 -10.42 -9.98
C TYR A 50 -1.47 -10.43 -9.08
N HIS A 51 -1.25 -10.13 -7.80
CA HIS A 51 -2.29 -10.02 -6.79
C HIS A 51 -2.07 -8.75 -5.95
N LEU A 52 -3.15 -8.09 -5.55
CA LEU A 52 -3.08 -6.83 -4.81
C LEU A 52 -3.76 -6.98 -3.44
N TYR A 53 -3.00 -6.82 -2.37
CA TYR A 53 -3.55 -6.74 -1.02
C TYR A 53 -3.84 -5.28 -0.66
N VAL A 54 -5.05 -5.00 -0.19
CA VAL A 54 -5.54 -3.65 0.09
C VAL A 54 -6.39 -3.60 1.36
N SER A 55 -6.61 -2.40 1.88
CA SER A 55 -7.69 -2.11 2.82
C SER A 55 -8.55 -0.98 2.25
N LEU A 56 -9.87 -1.10 2.32
CA LEU A 56 -10.79 -0.05 1.90
C LEU A 56 -10.70 1.21 2.78
N ALA A 57 -10.18 1.07 4.01
CA ALA A 57 -9.99 2.19 4.93
C ALA A 57 -8.71 3.00 4.66
N CYS A 58 -7.79 2.50 3.82
CA CYS A 58 -6.51 3.15 3.59
C CYS A 58 -6.52 4.01 2.31
N PRO A 59 -6.27 5.33 2.37
CA PRO A 59 -6.29 6.20 1.20
C PRO A 59 -5.18 5.85 0.18
N TRP A 60 -4.04 5.32 0.63
CA TRP A 60 -2.96 4.89 -0.25
C TRP A 60 -3.36 3.66 -1.08
N ALA A 61 -4.04 2.68 -0.45
CA ALA A 61 -4.54 1.49 -1.12
C ALA A 61 -5.77 1.79 -1.98
N HIS A 62 -6.59 2.77 -1.60
CA HIS A 62 -7.74 3.17 -2.39
C HIS A 62 -7.34 3.68 -3.79
N ARG A 63 -6.20 4.36 -3.91
CA ARG A 63 -5.68 4.83 -5.21
C ARG A 63 -5.44 3.69 -6.19
N THR A 64 -4.87 2.58 -5.72
CA THR A 64 -4.58 1.42 -6.60
C THR A 64 -5.87 0.74 -7.03
N LEU A 65 -6.89 0.71 -6.17
CA LEU A 65 -8.23 0.21 -6.52
C LEU A 65 -8.92 1.08 -7.57
N ILE A 66 -8.88 2.41 -7.42
CA ILE A 66 -9.43 3.35 -8.40
C ILE A 66 -8.74 3.16 -9.75
N MET A 67 -7.41 3.12 -9.77
CA MET A 67 -6.64 2.90 -10.99
C MET A 67 -7.00 1.57 -11.66
N ARG A 68 -7.05 0.48 -10.87
CA ARG A 68 -7.44 -0.86 -11.35
C ARG A 68 -8.82 -0.83 -12.03
N GLU A 69 -9.81 -0.19 -11.41
CA GLU A 69 -11.16 -0.09 -11.95
C GLU A 69 -11.21 0.82 -13.20
N LEU A 70 -10.54 1.97 -13.17
CA LEU A 70 -10.50 2.90 -14.31
C LEU A 70 -9.87 2.27 -15.54
N LYS A 71 -8.77 1.52 -15.38
CA LYS A 71 -8.10 0.81 -16.47
C LYS A 71 -8.81 -0.48 -16.87
N GLY A 72 -9.75 -0.97 -16.06
CA GLY A 72 -10.41 -2.25 -16.28
C GLY A 72 -9.49 -3.46 -16.08
N LEU A 73 -8.55 -3.37 -15.14
CA LEU A 73 -7.57 -4.44 -14.85
C LEU A 73 -8.14 -5.55 -13.94
N ASN A 74 -9.47 -5.68 -13.90
CA ASN A 74 -10.13 -6.49 -12.89
C ASN A 74 -9.85 -7.97 -13.05
N ASP A 75 -9.78 -8.44 -14.29
CA ASP A 75 -9.47 -9.82 -14.65
C ASP A 75 -7.96 -10.09 -14.65
N ALA A 76 -7.14 -9.06 -14.89
CA ALA A 76 -5.69 -9.17 -14.93
C ALA A 76 -5.06 -9.23 -13.53
N ILE A 77 -5.60 -8.47 -12.58
CA ILE A 77 -5.05 -8.32 -11.23
C ILE A 77 -6.12 -8.68 -10.21
N SER A 78 -5.95 -9.86 -9.61
CA SER A 78 -6.77 -10.32 -8.48
C SER A 78 -6.51 -9.50 -7.21
N ILE A 79 -7.46 -9.44 -6.29
CA ILE A 79 -7.34 -8.67 -5.04
C ILE A 79 -7.75 -9.47 -3.81
N SER A 80 -7.20 -9.10 -2.65
CA SER A 80 -7.71 -9.46 -1.32
C SER A 80 -7.84 -8.21 -0.47
N ILE A 81 -8.88 -8.15 0.34
CA ILE A 81 -9.24 -6.96 1.13
C ILE A 81 -9.18 -7.35 2.61
N VAL A 82 -8.21 -6.77 3.32
CA VAL A 82 -8.08 -6.93 4.77
C VAL A 82 -9.17 -6.12 5.50
N ASP A 83 -9.41 -6.49 6.76
CA ASP A 83 -10.30 -5.78 7.66
C ASP A 83 -9.96 -4.28 7.75
N ALA A 84 -11.00 -3.45 7.78
CA ALA A 84 -10.86 -2.01 7.98
C ALA A 84 -10.33 -1.68 9.39
N VAL A 85 -10.61 -2.55 10.37
CA VAL A 85 -10.14 -2.40 11.75
C VAL A 85 -8.85 -3.18 11.95
N MET A 86 -7.76 -2.46 12.21
CA MET A 86 -6.46 -3.06 12.45
C MET A 86 -6.41 -3.76 13.82
N SER A 87 -6.01 -5.03 13.82
CA SER A 87 -5.89 -5.86 15.03
C SER A 87 -4.57 -5.60 15.79
N ASP A 88 -4.39 -6.28 16.92
CA ASP A 88 -3.14 -6.32 17.68
C ASP A 88 -1.96 -6.88 16.88
N LYS A 89 -2.23 -7.72 15.86
CA LYS A 89 -1.27 -8.28 14.90
C LYS A 89 -1.27 -7.57 13.54
N GLY A 90 -1.85 -6.37 13.47
CA GLY A 90 -1.93 -5.59 12.25
C GLY A 90 -3.13 -5.95 11.37
N TRP A 91 -2.97 -5.86 10.05
CA TRP A 91 -4.02 -6.11 9.07
C TRP A 91 -4.39 -7.59 9.01
N LYS A 92 -5.68 -7.89 9.22
CA LYS A 92 -6.22 -9.25 9.25
C LYS A 92 -7.08 -9.53 8.02
N PHE A 93 -6.99 -10.74 7.47
CA PHE A 93 -7.99 -11.26 6.53
C PHE A 93 -9.13 -11.89 7.35
N SER A 94 -10.19 -11.11 7.61
CA SER A 94 -11.35 -11.54 8.40
C SER A 94 -12.55 -11.87 7.51
N GLU A 95 -13.61 -12.41 8.11
CA GLU A 95 -14.92 -12.62 7.47
C GLU A 95 -15.87 -11.42 7.67
N ALA A 96 -15.35 -10.24 8.02
CA ALA A 96 -16.17 -9.04 8.16
C ALA A 96 -16.82 -8.63 6.82
N PRO A 97 -17.91 -7.84 6.82
CA PRO A 97 -18.48 -7.32 5.59
C PRO A 97 -17.44 -6.53 4.77
N GLU A 98 -17.52 -6.62 3.44
CA GLU A 98 -16.63 -5.92 2.50
C GLU A 98 -15.14 -6.32 2.57
N THR A 99 -14.82 -7.44 3.22
CA THR A 99 -13.49 -8.07 3.12
C THR A 99 -13.48 -9.14 2.03
N ILE A 100 -12.28 -9.44 1.54
CA ILE A 100 -12.03 -10.56 0.62
C ILE A 100 -10.84 -11.32 1.21
N PRO A 101 -11.04 -12.58 1.64
CA PRO A 101 -9.96 -13.36 2.26
C PRO A 101 -8.84 -13.63 1.26
N ASP A 102 -7.64 -13.91 1.78
CA ASP A 102 -6.52 -14.28 0.94
C ASP A 102 -6.72 -15.66 0.31
N THR A 103 -7.02 -15.67 -0.99
CA THR A 103 -7.19 -16.88 -1.80
C THR A 103 -5.88 -17.37 -2.44
N VAL A 104 -4.80 -16.60 -2.32
CA VAL A 104 -3.50 -16.86 -2.98
C VAL A 104 -2.53 -17.54 -2.04
N ASN A 105 -2.34 -17.01 -0.83
CA ASN A 105 -1.42 -17.59 0.15
C ASN A 105 -2.13 -18.15 1.38
N HIS A 106 -3.45 -17.96 1.49
CA HIS A 106 -4.25 -18.37 2.65
C HIS A 106 -3.72 -17.83 3.97
N ALA A 107 -3.17 -16.61 3.94
CA ALA A 107 -2.68 -15.93 5.13
C ALA A 107 -3.85 -15.46 6.02
N GLU A 108 -3.65 -15.50 7.34
CA GLU A 108 -4.60 -14.89 8.29
C GLU A 108 -4.30 -13.40 8.49
N TYR A 109 -3.03 -13.02 8.43
CA TYR A 109 -2.56 -11.65 8.60
C TYR A 109 -1.62 -11.21 7.48
N LEU A 110 -1.68 -9.92 7.11
CA LEU A 110 -0.82 -9.37 6.04
C LEU A 110 0.68 -9.49 6.36
N GLN A 111 1.06 -9.50 7.64
CA GLN A 111 2.45 -9.71 8.06
C GLN A 111 3.03 -11.05 7.56
N GLU A 112 2.19 -12.07 7.38
CA GLU A 112 2.61 -13.39 6.87
C GLU A 112 3.02 -13.29 5.41
N ILE A 113 2.39 -12.41 4.63
CA ILE A 113 2.79 -12.11 3.24
C ILE A 113 4.18 -11.47 3.21
N TYR A 114 4.45 -10.52 4.13
CA TYR A 114 5.76 -9.91 4.28
C TYR A 114 6.83 -10.93 4.69
N LEU A 115 6.52 -11.81 5.63
CA LEU A 115 7.42 -12.90 6.05
C LEU A 115 7.68 -13.91 4.94
N LYS A 116 6.70 -14.15 4.06
CA LYS A 116 6.84 -15.04 2.92
C LYS A 116 7.80 -14.45 1.87
N ALA A 117 7.74 -13.14 1.63
CA ALA A 117 8.69 -12.43 0.78
C ALA A 117 10.09 -12.35 1.42
N GLU A 118 10.15 -12.03 2.71
CA GLU A 118 11.41 -11.87 3.45
C GLU A 118 11.27 -12.35 4.90
N SER A 119 11.83 -13.52 5.20
CA SER A 119 11.68 -14.17 6.52
C SER A 119 12.20 -13.36 7.72
N LYS A 120 13.12 -12.41 7.48
CA LYS A 120 13.69 -11.52 8.50
C LYS A 120 13.26 -10.07 8.33
N TYR A 121 12.15 -9.83 7.64
CA TYR A 121 11.66 -8.50 7.35
C TYR A 121 11.63 -7.61 8.60
N THR A 122 12.20 -6.41 8.45
CA THR A 122 12.16 -5.35 9.45
C THR A 122 11.55 -4.11 8.82
N GLY A 123 10.40 -3.68 9.34
CA GLY A 123 9.68 -2.53 8.79
C GLY A 123 8.19 -2.55 9.10
N ARG A 124 7.48 -1.57 8.56
CA ARG A 124 6.01 -1.52 8.66
C ARG A 124 5.37 -2.50 7.68
N VAL A 125 4.28 -3.10 8.12
CA VAL A 125 3.38 -3.91 7.28
C VAL A 125 2.29 -2.99 6.78
N THR A 126 2.35 -2.60 5.51
CA THR A 126 1.50 -1.57 4.92
C THR A 126 0.61 -2.13 3.83
N VAL A 127 -0.47 -1.42 3.52
CA VAL A 127 -1.22 -1.58 2.27
C VAL A 127 -1.07 -0.30 1.44
N PRO A 128 -1.06 -0.37 0.09
CA PRO A 128 -1.22 -1.57 -0.74
C PRO A 128 0.05 -2.44 -0.83
N VAL A 129 -0.12 -3.70 -1.24
CA VAL A 129 0.98 -4.62 -1.57
C VAL A 129 0.71 -5.27 -2.93
N LEU A 130 1.60 -5.06 -3.88
CA LEU A 130 1.62 -5.76 -5.16
C LEU A 130 2.46 -7.03 -5.05
N TRP A 131 1.80 -8.17 -5.18
CA TRP A 131 2.36 -9.51 -5.02
C TRP A 131 2.49 -10.22 -6.37
N ASP A 132 3.64 -10.85 -6.61
CA ASP A 132 3.84 -11.74 -7.75
C ASP A 132 3.58 -13.20 -7.33
N LYS A 133 2.56 -13.81 -7.91
CA LYS A 133 2.21 -15.20 -7.61
C LYS A 133 3.21 -16.21 -8.17
N GLN A 134 3.98 -15.85 -9.20
CA GLN A 134 4.96 -16.76 -9.81
C GLN A 134 6.22 -16.87 -8.97
N THR A 135 6.79 -15.74 -8.58
CA THR A 135 8.03 -15.69 -7.76
C THR A 135 7.75 -15.75 -6.27
N GLN A 136 6.47 -15.66 -5.87
CA GLN A 136 6.04 -15.68 -4.47
C GLN A 136 6.74 -14.62 -3.62
N THR A 137 6.83 -13.40 -4.14
CA THR A 137 7.38 -12.25 -3.41
C THR A 137 6.54 -10.99 -3.60
N ILE A 138 6.78 -10.00 -2.73
CA ILE A 138 6.26 -8.64 -2.89
C ILE A 138 7.11 -7.94 -3.94
N VAL A 139 6.47 -7.43 -4.99
CA VAL A 139 7.12 -6.58 -6.00
C VAL A 139 7.26 -5.16 -5.45
N ASN A 140 6.15 -4.61 -4.96
CA ASN A 140 6.11 -3.21 -4.56
C ASN A 140 5.05 -2.95 -3.49
N ASN A 141 5.35 -2.08 -2.52
CA ASN A 141 4.37 -1.60 -1.54
C ASN A 141 4.25 -0.06 -1.49
N GLU A 142 4.77 0.64 -2.50
CA GLU A 142 4.61 2.07 -2.73
C GLU A 142 3.46 2.37 -3.69
N SER A 143 2.40 2.98 -3.16
CA SER A 143 1.16 3.23 -3.90
C SER A 143 1.35 3.98 -5.21
N LEU A 144 2.16 5.04 -5.25
CA LEU A 144 2.35 5.84 -6.48
C LEU A 144 3.05 5.07 -7.58
N GLU A 145 4.03 4.24 -7.22
CA GLU A 145 4.74 3.42 -8.19
C GLU A 145 3.81 2.35 -8.76
N ILE A 146 2.98 1.73 -7.91
CA ILE A 146 1.96 0.77 -8.35
C ILE A 146 0.98 1.43 -9.33
N LEU A 147 0.54 2.67 -9.07
CA LEU A 147 -0.33 3.41 -10.00
C LEU A 147 0.30 3.56 -11.38
N ARG A 148 1.58 3.98 -11.43
CA ARG A 148 2.32 4.15 -12.68
C ARG A 148 2.49 2.83 -13.43
N MET A 149 2.78 1.75 -12.69
CA MET A 149 2.87 0.41 -13.28
C MET A 149 1.53 -0.03 -13.88
N PHE A 150 0.41 0.16 -13.18
CA PHE A 150 -0.91 -0.21 -13.69
C PHE A 150 -1.29 0.59 -14.94
N ASP A 151 -0.92 1.86 -15.00
CA ASP A 151 -1.27 2.71 -16.13
C ASP A 151 -0.46 2.37 -17.39
N VAL A 152 0.86 2.19 -17.24
CA VAL A 152 1.80 2.05 -18.36
C VAL A 152 2.10 0.57 -18.67
N GLU A 153 2.53 -0.19 -17.67
CA GLU A 153 3.12 -1.52 -17.86
C GLU A 153 2.06 -2.59 -18.09
N PHE A 154 0.84 -2.37 -17.59
CA PHE A 154 -0.31 -3.25 -17.79
C PHE A 154 -1.23 -2.79 -18.93
N ALA A 155 -0.82 -1.83 -19.76
CA ALA A 155 -1.65 -1.26 -20.82
C ALA A 155 -2.22 -2.33 -21.79
N GLU A 156 -1.46 -3.39 -22.10
CA GLU A 156 -1.92 -4.50 -22.94
C GLU A 156 -3.13 -5.27 -22.35
N PHE A 157 -3.27 -5.27 -21.02
CA PHE A 157 -4.33 -5.99 -20.31
C PHE A 157 -5.49 -5.07 -19.89
N ALA A 158 -5.41 -3.77 -20.17
CA ALA A 158 -6.45 -2.81 -19.84
C ALA A 158 -7.65 -2.98 -20.80
N THR A 159 -8.87 -3.07 -20.26
CA THR A 159 -10.09 -3.16 -21.08
C THR A 159 -10.66 -1.78 -21.42
N ARG A 160 -10.06 -0.71 -20.91
CA ARG A 160 -10.49 0.68 -21.13
C ARG A 160 -9.28 1.50 -21.59
N GLU A 161 -9.43 2.19 -22.70
CA GLU A 161 -8.41 3.07 -23.28
C GLU A 161 -8.42 4.42 -22.55
N ILE A 162 -7.77 4.45 -21.39
CA ILE A 162 -7.57 5.65 -20.58
C ILE A 162 -6.09 5.75 -20.29
N ASP A 163 -5.51 6.92 -20.56
CA ASP A 163 -4.14 7.28 -20.18
C ASP A 163 -4.22 8.34 -19.07
N LEU A 164 -3.83 7.96 -17.86
CA LEU A 164 -3.85 8.84 -16.70
C LEU A 164 -2.49 9.50 -16.44
N TYR A 165 -1.48 9.15 -17.22
CA TYR A 165 -0.11 9.65 -17.10
C TYR A 165 0.53 9.92 -18.49
N PRO A 166 -0.13 10.71 -19.35
CA PRO A 166 0.32 10.96 -20.72
C PRO A 166 1.63 11.73 -20.73
N LYS A 167 2.52 11.38 -21.66
CA LYS A 167 3.92 11.86 -21.73
C LYS A 167 4.04 13.38 -21.65
N GLU A 168 3.13 14.11 -22.29
CA GLU A 168 3.16 15.56 -22.38
C GLU A 168 2.80 16.26 -21.05
N LEU A 169 2.15 15.54 -20.13
CA LEU A 169 1.72 16.09 -18.83
C LEU A 169 2.49 15.51 -17.64
N GLN A 170 3.39 14.54 -17.84
CA GLN A 170 4.06 13.81 -16.75
C GLN A 170 4.76 14.74 -15.76
N GLU A 171 5.54 15.71 -16.26
CA GLU A 171 6.25 16.67 -15.41
C GLU A 171 5.28 17.47 -14.55
N ARG A 172 4.22 18.02 -15.16
CA ARG A 172 3.20 18.79 -14.43
C ARG A 172 2.41 17.94 -13.43
N ILE A 173 2.11 16.69 -13.78
CA ILE A 173 1.45 15.74 -12.87
C ILE A 173 2.34 15.48 -11.67
N ASP A 174 3.62 15.20 -11.89
CA ASP A 174 4.59 14.92 -10.82
C ASP A 174 4.78 16.11 -9.89
N GLU A 175 4.95 17.31 -10.44
CA GLU A 175 5.02 18.56 -9.65
C GLU A 175 3.75 18.78 -8.82
N THR A 176 2.58 18.51 -9.41
CA THR A 176 1.29 18.67 -8.71
C THR A 176 1.14 17.65 -7.59
N ILE A 177 1.51 16.39 -7.84
CA ILE A 177 1.50 15.33 -6.83
C ILE A 177 2.44 15.73 -5.70
N GLU A 178 3.68 16.12 -5.99
CA GLU A 178 4.65 16.52 -4.98
C GLU A 178 4.14 17.69 -4.13
N ALA A 179 3.59 18.74 -4.77
CA ALA A 179 2.98 19.85 -4.07
C ALA A 179 1.86 19.40 -3.12
N ILE A 180 0.91 18.58 -3.59
CA ILE A 180 -0.17 18.05 -2.73
C ILE A 180 0.41 17.24 -1.57
N TYR A 181 1.43 16.42 -1.82
CA TYR A 181 2.08 15.59 -0.80
C TYR A 181 2.84 16.39 0.26
N LEU A 182 3.33 17.59 -0.07
CA LEU A 182 3.98 18.50 0.87
C LEU A 182 2.96 19.26 1.74
N PHE A 183 1.78 19.58 1.19
CA PHE A 183 0.78 20.41 1.87
C PHE A 183 -0.29 19.60 2.64
N VAL A 184 -0.58 18.36 2.25
CA VAL A 184 -1.51 17.50 2.98
C VAL A 184 -0.75 16.78 4.10
N PRO A 185 -1.11 17.00 5.39
CA PRO A 185 -0.37 16.40 6.51
C PRO A 185 -0.33 14.87 6.41
N LYS A 186 0.87 14.30 6.46
CA LYS A 186 1.12 12.84 6.60
C LYS A 186 0.91 12.33 8.04
N GLY A 187 0.14 13.07 8.83
CA GLY A 187 -0.04 12.82 10.27
C GLY A 187 -1.20 11.87 10.57
N PRO A 188 -1.36 11.44 11.83
CA PRO A 188 -2.56 10.72 12.23
C PRO A 188 -3.81 11.55 11.90
N ILE A 189 -4.95 10.87 11.78
CA ILE A 189 -6.26 11.54 11.77
C ILE A 189 -6.25 12.54 12.93
N VAL A 190 -6.43 13.82 12.63
CA VAL A 190 -6.48 14.89 13.64
C VAL A 190 -7.55 14.50 14.64
N ASN A 191 -7.12 14.18 15.87
CA ASN A 191 -8.05 13.93 16.94
C ASN A 191 -8.37 15.26 17.60
N PHE A 192 -9.46 15.89 17.17
CA PHE A 192 -9.88 17.18 17.74
C PHE A 192 -10.25 17.11 19.23
N ASP A 193 -10.33 15.91 19.83
CA ASP A 193 -10.46 15.75 21.29
C ASP A 193 -9.10 15.82 22.02
N GLU A 194 -7.99 15.57 21.31
CA GLU A 194 -6.64 15.71 21.86
C GLU A 194 -6.17 17.16 21.81
N LYS A 195 -5.78 17.69 22.99
CA LYS A 195 -5.36 19.08 23.15
C LYS A 195 -4.23 19.49 22.19
N HIS A 196 -3.27 18.60 21.96
CA HIS A 196 -2.14 18.84 21.05
C HIS A 196 -2.59 19.14 19.61
N ASP A 197 -3.62 18.44 19.13
CA ASP A 197 -4.17 18.58 17.79
C ASP A 197 -5.09 19.80 17.66
N ARG A 198 -5.82 20.15 18.72
CA ARG A 198 -6.62 21.40 18.77
C ARG A 198 -5.74 22.64 18.66
N ASP A 199 -4.65 22.68 19.41
CA ASP A 199 -3.75 23.84 19.47
C ASP A 199 -2.98 24.03 18.16
N ARG A 200 -2.83 22.98 17.36
CA ARG A 200 -2.15 23.01 16.05
C ARG A 200 -2.93 23.76 14.97
N PHE A 201 -4.26 23.83 15.10
CA PHE A 201 -5.16 24.51 14.16
C PHE A 201 -5.97 25.65 14.79
N GLY A 202 -5.87 25.84 16.10
CA GLY A 202 -6.40 26.98 16.82
C GLY A 202 -5.61 28.25 16.50
N ARG A 203 -6.25 29.16 15.76
CA ARG A 203 -5.67 30.46 15.38
C ARG A 203 -5.10 31.20 16.60
N SER A 204 -3.89 31.72 16.43
CA SER A 204 -3.45 32.96 17.05
C SER A 204 -4.46 34.06 16.72
N SER A 205 -5.24 34.44 17.74
CA SER A 205 -6.02 35.68 17.77
C SER A 205 -5.13 36.87 18.07
#